data_AF-A0A2E9P5H0-F1
#
_entry.id   AF-A0A2E9P5H0-F1
#
_cell.length_a   1.000
_cell.length_b   1.000
_cell.length_c   1.000
_cell.angle_alpha   90.00
_cell.angle_beta   90.00
_cell.angle_gamma   90.00
#
_symmetry.space_group_name_H-M   'P 1'
#
loop_
_entity.id
_entity.type
_entity.pdbx_description
1 polymer ?
#
loop_
_entity_poly.entity_id
_entity_poly.type
_entity_poly.pdbx_seq_one_letter_code
_entity_poly.pdbx_strand_id
1 'polypeptide(L)'
;MDIVIDPVLALLSDLWNPQKRIFVGYLLVASVLAALVLRLKYPGSFSLQLLMGSLFSRKVWLSESSFADIKLLLFNRVLFGGIVTQVVSKSTVGLGVYFLLMDTGWFSATPAVILPGYAYALIFTVTLFVVDDYSRYWTHRALHRIPILWEFHKVHHSATTLTPLTVFRTHPLEAIVFSIRGALVQGTIVGIAFAVIGSNLNLLTILGANFLSVLFHAVGSNLRHSHIPLRYPRWLEHWLVSPAQHQLHHSVSEEHFDKNFGVAFACWDLMHGTHHFSQGRRLTYGLSGDFNCDRTKQTLSHLLTGPFTAAYRQLTRFARSAIFRADTKNRKITSRTGLPLINQIARFRPFQSHK
;
A
#
# COMPACT_ATOMS: atom_id res chain seq x y z
N MET A 1 -13.92 18.43 21.77
CA MET A 1 -12.59 18.10 22.31
C MET A 1 -12.21 16.67 21.90
N ASP A 2 -13.18 15.77 21.91
CA ASP A 2 -13.08 14.34 21.57
C ASP A 2 -12.59 14.05 20.15
N ILE A 3 -13.02 14.84 19.14
CA ILE A 3 -12.61 14.66 17.72
C ILE A 3 -11.08 14.75 17.50
N VAL A 4 -10.34 15.44 18.37
CA VAL A 4 -8.87 15.60 18.26
C VAL A 4 -8.12 14.76 19.28
N ILE A 5 -8.65 14.62 20.50
CA ILE A 5 -8.01 13.84 21.57
C ILE A 5 -8.07 12.33 21.28
N ASP A 6 -9.21 11.83 20.80
CA ASP A 6 -9.40 10.39 20.58
C ASP A 6 -8.45 9.82 19.51
N PRO A 7 -8.21 10.49 18.36
CA PRO A 7 -7.18 10.09 17.39
C PRO A 7 -5.77 9.93 17.98
N VAL A 8 -5.38 10.82 18.89
CA VAL A 8 -4.04 10.82 19.50
C VAL A 8 -3.93 9.72 20.54
N LEU A 9 -4.93 9.56 21.40
CA LEU A 9 -4.98 8.45 22.36
C LEU A 9 -5.02 7.10 21.65
N ALA A 10 -5.73 7.00 20.52
CA ALA A 10 -5.73 5.80 19.69
C ALA A 10 -4.36 5.50 19.07
N LEU A 11 -3.54 6.50 18.76
CA LEU A 11 -2.16 6.26 18.31
C LEU A 11 -1.30 5.65 19.42
N LEU A 12 -1.50 6.10 20.66
CA LEU A 12 -0.81 5.53 21.82
C LEU A 12 -1.26 4.09 22.09
N SER A 13 -2.54 3.78 21.90
CA SER A 13 -3.02 2.39 22.04
C SER A 13 -2.51 1.47 20.93
N ASP A 14 -2.33 1.98 19.71
CA ASP A 14 -1.73 1.23 18.60
C ASP A 14 -0.28 0.76 18.90
N LEU A 15 0.46 1.46 19.78
CA LEU A 15 1.79 1.03 20.23
C LEU A 15 1.75 -0.28 21.03
N TRP A 16 0.62 -0.61 21.62
CA TRP A 16 0.42 -1.83 22.43
C TRP A 16 -0.44 -2.89 21.72
N ASN A 17 -0.86 -2.62 20.48
CA ASN A 17 -1.70 -3.52 19.71
C ASN A 17 -0.89 -4.29 18.65
N PRO A 18 -0.65 -5.61 18.79
CA PRO A 18 0.13 -6.41 17.84
C PRO A 18 -0.53 -6.55 16.46
N GLN A 19 -1.79 -6.15 16.29
CA GLN A 19 -2.41 -6.04 14.96
C GLN A 19 -1.95 -4.78 14.21
N LYS A 20 -1.25 -3.87 14.90
CA LYS A 20 -0.76 -2.61 14.34
C LYS A 20 0.73 -2.71 14.08
N ARG A 21 1.15 -2.13 12.96
CA ARG A 21 2.55 -2.15 12.52
C ARG A 21 3.50 -1.43 13.48
N ILE A 22 3.00 -0.42 14.20
CA ILE A 22 3.76 0.37 15.19
C ILE A 22 3.77 -0.26 16.59
N PHE A 23 3.28 -1.49 16.75
CA PHE A 23 3.41 -2.23 17.99
C PHE A 23 4.86 -2.23 18.48
N VAL A 24 5.07 -1.89 19.76
CA VAL A 24 6.39 -1.76 20.39
C VAL A 24 7.21 -3.02 20.21
N GLY A 25 6.61 -4.22 20.30
CA GLY A 25 7.33 -5.46 20.05
C GLY A 25 7.95 -5.53 18.65
N TYR A 26 7.24 -5.08 17.60
CA TYR A 26 7.80 -5.06 16.25
C TYR A 26 8.85 -3.96 16.05
N LEU A 27 8.75 -2.83 16.76
CA LEU A 27 9.75 -1.77 16.74
C LEU A 27 11.04 -2.20 17.46
N LEU A 28 10.92 -2.95 18.56
CA LEU A 28 12.05 -3.55 19.26
C LEU A 28 12.77 -4.57 18.38
N VAL A 29 12.03 -5.48 17.73
CA VAL A 29 12.63 -6.45 16.78
C VAL A 29 13.33 -5.73 15.63
N ALA A 30 12.72 -4.69 15.06
CA ALA A 30 13.36 -3.88 14.03
C ALA A 30 14.64 -3.18 14.51
N SER A 31 14.67 -2.74 15.77
CA SER A 31 15.85 -2.12 16.39
C SER A 31 17.00 -3.11 16.59
N VAL A 32 16.67 -4.36 16.99
CA VAL A 32 17.64 -5.47 17.07
C VAL A 32 18.20 -5.81 15.69
N LEU A 33 17.34 -5.91 14.67
CA LEU A 33 17.79 -6.16 13.30
C LEU A 33 18.64 -5.02 12.75
N ALA A 34 18.31 -3.77 13.07
CA ALA A 34 19.14 -2.62 12.72
C ALA A 34 20.51 -2.68 13.40
N ALA A 35 20.57 -3.09 14.67
CA ALA A 35 21.83 -3.32 15.37
C ALA A 35 22.68 -4.39 14.68
N LEU A 36 22.07 -5.50 14.25
CA LEU A 36 22.76 -6.54 13.48
C LEU A 36 23.31 -5.99 12.16
N VAL A 37 22.51 -5.25 11.39
CA VAL A 37 22.95 -4.63 10.12
C VAL A 37 24.14 -3.70 10.35
N LEU A 38 24.08 -2.84 11.37
CA LEU A 38 25.17 -1.90 11.69
C LEU A 38 26.42 -2.63 12.20
N ARG A 39 26.26 -3.71 12.98
CA ARG A 39 27.36 -4.55 13.47
C ARG A 39 28.10 -5.21 12.32
N LEU A 40 27.36 -5.73 11.34
CA LEU A 40 27.94 -6.37 10.14
C LEU A 40 28.61 -5.34 9.22
N LYS A 41 28.04 -4.14 9.10
CA LYS A 41 28.57 -3.07 8.25
C LYS A 41 29.80 -2.37 8.85
N TYR A 42 29.85 -2.25 10.18
CA TYR A 42 30.90 -1.54 10.92
C TYR A 42 31.47 -2.39 12.06
N PRO A 43 32.11 -3.55 11.79
CA PRO A 43 32.54 -4.49 12.83
C PRO A 43 33.61 -3.91 13.79
N GLY A 44 34.42 -2.95 13.36
CA GLY A 44 35.40 -2.30 14.23
C GLY A 44 34.86 -1.11 15.03
N SER A 45 33.70 -0.56 14.66
CA SER A 45 33.19 0.71 15.20
C SER A 45 31.76 0.60 15.75
N PHE A 46 31.20 -0.60 15.77
CA PHE A 46 29.85 -0.82 16.31
C PHE A 46 29.83 -0.53 17.81
N SER A 47 28.94 0.39 18.19
CA SER A 47 28.69 0.76 19.57
C SER A 47 27.22 1.11 19.75
N LEU A 48 26.75 1.14 21.00
CA LEU A 48 25.41 1.62 21.32
C LEU A 48 25.21 3.08 20.86
N GLN A 49 26.26 3.90 20.92
CA GLN A 49 26.21 5.28 20.44
C GLN A 49 26.00 5.35 18.92
N LEU A 50 26.67 4.50 18.13
CA LEU A 50 26.44 4.41 16.69
C LEU A 50 25.01 3.93 16.39
N LEU A 51 24.50 2.95 17.13
CA LEU A 51 23.13 2.46 16.99
C LEU A 51 22.11 3.56 17.29
N MET A 52 22.20 4.21 18.44
CA MET A 52 21.28 5.28 18.84
C MET A 52 21.38 6.49 17.91
N GLY A 53 22.60 6.89 17.52
CA GLY A 53 22.83 7.97 16.56
C GLY A 53 22.30 7.65 15.16
N SER A 54 22.28 6.38 14.77
CA SER A 54 21.65 5.92 13.53
C SER A 54 20.13 5.90 13.66
N LEU A 55 19.57 5.21 14.66
CA LEU A 55 18.13 5.05 14.83
C LEU A 55 17.41 6.38 15.04
N PHE A 56 17.97 7.28 15.83
CA PHE A 56 17.35 8.55 16.23
C PHE A 56 18.06 9.77 15.64
N SER A 57 18.63 9.62 14.44
CA SER A 57 19.30 10.73 13.75
C SER A 57 18.37 11.94 13.60
N ARG A 58 18.76 13.09 14.18
CA ARG A 58 18.01 14.34 14.05
C ARG A 58 17.80 14.75 12.60
N LYS A 59 18.78 14.48 11.73
CA LYS A 59 18.68 14.78 10.29
C LYS A 59 17.58 13.98 9.59
N VAL A 60 17.27 12.79 10.11
CA VAL A 60 16.20 11.93 9.58
C VAL A 60 14.86 12.39 10.18
N TRP A 61 14.72 12.32 11.50
CA TRP A 61 13.43 12.52 12.17
C TRP A 61 12.91 13.95 12.18
N LEU A 62 13.80 14.95 12.12
CA LEU A 62 13.42 16.37 12.02
C LEU A 62 13.44 16.87 10.57
N SER A 63 13.49 15.97 9.58
CA SER A 63 13.39 16.34 8.17
C SER A 63 11.96 16.78 7.82
N GLU A 64 11.84 17.70 6.85
CA GLU A 64 10.53 18.10 6.30
C GLU A 64 9.71 16.90 5.80
N SER A 65 10.38 15.91 5.21
CA SER A 65 9.75 14.67 4.74
C SER A 65 9.12 13.89 5.89
N SER A 66 9.84 13.72 7.01
CA SER A 66 9.31 13.02 8.18
C SER A 66 8.18 13.79 8.87
N PHE A 67 8.23 15.12 8.89
CA PHE A 67 7.10 15.92 9.36
C PHE A 67 5.87 15.79 8.46
N ALA A 68 6.04 15.66 7.15
CA ALA A 68 4.93 15.39 6.24
C ALA A 68 4.27 14.02 6.51
N ASP A 69 5.06 12.99 6.82
CA ASP A 69 4.55 11.66 7.21
C ASP A 69 3.66 11.76 8.47
N ILE A 70 4.11 12.50 9.50
CA ILE A 70 3.33 12.73 10.74
C ILE A 70 2.04 13.51 10.44
N LYS A 71 2.12 14.57 9.63
CA LYS A 71 0.95 15.39 9.27
C LYS A 71 -0.12 14.56 8.54
N LEU A 72 0.30 13.72 7.57
CA LEU A 72 -0.61 12.83 6.86
C LEU A 72 -1.19 11.73 7.75
N LEU A 73 -0.38 11.15 8.64
CA LEU A 73 -0.84 10.18 9.64
C LEU A 73 -1.97 10.78 10.50
N LEU A 74 -1.73 11.96 11.09
CA LEU A 74 -2.71 12.64 11.94
C LEU A 74 -3.98 13.03 11.16
N PHE A 75 -3.81 13.58 9.95
CA PHE A 75 -4.94 13.93 9.08
C PHE A 75 -5.81 12.72 8.75
N ASN A 76 -5.20 11.62 8.28
CA ASN A 76 -5.92 10.39 7.96
C ASN A 76 -6.59 9.80 9.19
N ARG A 77 -5.96 9.87 10.37
CA ARG A 77 -6.56 9.37 11.60
C ARG A 77 -7.85 10.11 11.95
N VAL A 78 -7.88 11.43 11.81
CA VAL A 78 -9.10 12.23 12.01
C VAL A 78 -10.14 11.88 10.95
N LEU A 79 -9.74 11.86 9.68
CA LEU A 79 -10.65 11.60 8.54
C LEU A 79 -11.33 10.22 8.65
N PHE A 80 -10.55 9.16 8.88
CA PHE A 80 -11.04 7.79 8.95
C PHE A 80 -11.53 7.40 10.34
N GLY A 81 -11.06 8.05 11.41
CA GLY A 81 -11.56 7.82 12.77
C GLY A 81 -12.93 8.46 13.02
N GLY A 82 -13.25 9.56 12.32
CA GLY A 82 -14.51 10.30 12.52
C GLY A 82 -15.61 10.06 11.49
N ILE A 83 -15.30 9.87 10.20
CA ILE A 83 -16.31 10.07 9.13
C ILE A 83 -16.35 8.95 8.08
N VAL A 84 -15.21 8.37 7.69
CA VAL A 84 -15.12 7.51 6.49
C VAL A 84 -15.29 6.00 6.77
N THR A 85 -15.53 5.59 8.01
CA THR A 85 -15.70 4.17 8.43
C THR A 85 -16.96 3.47 7.93
N GLN A 86 -17.74 4.10 7.04
CA GLN A 86 -18.97 3.53 6.44
C GLN A 86 -18.78 2.97 5.02
N VAL A 87 -17.53 2.85 4.54
CA VAL A 87 -17.26 2.06 3.34
C VAL A 87 -17.65 0.60 3.59
N VAL A 88 -18.08 -0.11 2.53
CA VAL A 88 -18.40 -1.55 2.54
C VAL A 88 -17.45 -2.31 3.47
N SER A 89 -17.99 -2.81 4.59
CA SER A 89 -17.18 -3.47 5.61
C SER A 89 -16.83 -4.90 5.18
N LYS A 90 -15.70 -5.42 5.68
CA LYS A 90 -15.29 -6.82 5.44
C LYS A 90 -16.38 -7.80 5.88
N SER A 91 -17.05 -7.52 6.99
CA SER A 91 -18.16 -8.32 7.52
C SER A 91 -19.39 -8.24 6.62
N THR A 92 -19.73 -7.08 6.05
CA THR A 92 -20.83 -6.95 5.09
C THR A 92 -20.58 -7.80 3.84
N VAL A 93 -19.38 -7.74 3.25
CA VAL A 93 -19.02 -8.59 2.10
C VAL A 93 -19.04 -10.06 2.50
N GLY A 94 -18.45 -10.41 3.65
CA GLY A 94 -18.40 -11.79 4.12
C GLY A 94 -19.77 -12.41 4.36
N LEU A 95 -20.69 -11.67 4.99
CA LEU A 95 -22.08 -12.09 5.17
C LEU A 95 -22.81 -12.21 3.83
N GLY A 96 -22.64 -11.23 2.93
CA GLY A 96 -23.26 -11.28 1.60
C GLY A 96 -22.79 -12.48 0.78
N VAL A 97 -21.49 -12.78 0.78
CA VAL A 97 -20.92 -13.96 0.12
C VAL A 97 -21.42 -15.24 0.78
N TYR A 98 -21.45 -15.30 2.11
CA TYR A 98 -21.99 -16.45 2.84
C TYR A 98 -23.45 -16.75 2.47
N PHE A 99 -24.33 -15.75 2.52
CA PHE A 99 -25.74 -15.94 2.18
C PHE A 99 -25.94 -16.33 0.71
N LEU A 100 -25.18 -15.72 -0.21
CA LEU A 100 -25.21 -16.09 -1.62
C LEU A 100 -24.84 -17.58 -1.81
N LEU A 101 -23.81 -18.07 -1.12
CA LEU A 101 -23.40 -19.48 -1.21
C LEU A 101 -24.43 -20.42 -0.57
N MET A 102 -25.04 -20.04 0.56
CA MET A 102 -26.10 -20.85 1.19
C MET A 102 -27.35 -20.94 0.33
N ASP A 103 -27.75 -19.84 -0.34
CA ASP A 103 -28.94 -19.80 -1.22
C ASP A 103 -28.81 -20.72 -2.43
N THR A 104 -27.59 -20.97 -2.92
CA THR A 104 -27.38 -21.93 -4.02
C THR A 104 -27.59 -23.40 -3.61
N GLY A 105 -27.68 -23.72 -2.32
CA GLY A 105 -27.82 -25.09 -1.80
C GLY A 105 -26.56 -25.96 -1.92
N TRP A 106 -25.47 -25.45 -2.51
CA TRP A 106 -24.23 -26.19 -2.74
C TRP A 106 -23.37 -26.36 -1.48
N PHE A 107 -23.57 -25.49 -0.49
CA PHE A 107 -22.77 -25.43 0.74
C PHE A 107 -23.55 -25.84 1.99
N SER A 108 -24.60 -26.65 1.81
CA SER A 108 -25.51 -27.11 2.87
C SER A 108 -24.89 -28.12 3.85
N ALA A 109 -23.58 -28.35 3.82
CA ALA A 109 -22.97 -29.53 4.43
C ALA A 109 -21.95 -29.17 5.50
N THR A 110 -22.06 -29.87 6.63
CA THR A 110 -20.93 -30.18 7.52
C THR A 110 -19.68 -30.49 6.69
N PRO A 111 -18.48 -30.03 7.08
CA PRO A 111 -17.28 -30.28 6.30
C PRO A 111 -17.15 -31.79 6.04
N ALA A 112 -17.13 -32.19 4.77
CA ALA A 112 -17.05 -33.59 4.36
C ALA A 112 -15.76 -34.29 4.87
N VAL A 113 -14.76 -33.49 5.26
CA VAL A 113 -13.52 -33.93 5.86
C VAL A 113 -13.42 -33.33 7.25
N ILE A 114 -13.39 -34.16 8.30
CA ILE A 114 -13.21 -33.69 9.68
C ILE A 114 -11.71 -33.56 9.95
N LEU A 115 -11.19 -32.33 9.95
CA LEU A 115 -9.82 -32.04 10.38
C LEU A 115 -9.77 -31.59 11.85
N PRO A 116 -8.61 -31.71 12.52
CA PRO A 116 -8.39 -31.05 13.80
C PRO A 116 -8.53 -29.53 13.68
N GLY A 117 -9.04 -28.87 14.73
CA GLY A 117 -9.29 -27.41 14.72
C GLY A 117 -8.07 -26.56 14.32
N TYR A 118 -6.87 -26.97 14.73
CA TYR A 118 -5.62 -26.27 14.35
C TYR A 118 -5.34 -26.34 12.84
N ALA A 119 -5.76 -27.39 12.15
CA ALA A 119 -5.56 -27.55 10.71
C ALA A 119 -6.48 -26.60 9.93
N TYR A 120 -7.76 -26.47 10.32
CA TYR A 120 -8.65 -25.46 9.76
C TYR A 120 -8.11 -24.05 9.99
N ALA A 121 -7.65 -23.76 11.21
CA ALA A 121 -7.08 -22.46 11.53
C ALA A 121 -5.84 -22.15 10.68
N LEU A 122 -4.94 -23.13 10.50
CA LEU A 122 -3.76 -22.98 9.66
C LEU A 122 -4.13 -22.75 8.18
N ILE A 123 -4.99 -23.60 7.62
CA ILE A 123 -5.45 -23.49 6.21
C ILE A 123 -6.08 -22.13 5.97
N PHE A 124 -6.99 -21.70 6.84
CA PHE A 124 -7.64 -20.41 6.72
C PHE A 124 -6.64 -19.25 6.85
N THR A 125 -5.74 -19.31 7.83
CA THR A 125 -4.73 -18.26 8.07
C THR A 125 -3.79 -18.10 6.88
N VAL A 126 -3.28 -19.22 6.35
CA VAL A 126 -2.39 -19.24 5.18
C VAL A 126 -3.13 -18.74 3.94
N THR A 127 -4.34 -19.24 3.68
CA THR A 127 -5.16 -18.83 2.53
C THR A 127 -5.46 -17.34 2.58
N LEU A 128 -5.93 -16.84 3.73
CA LEU A 128 -6.22 -15.43 3.93
C LEU A 128 -4.98 -14.57 3.69
N PHE A 129 -3.83 -14.96 4.26
CA PHE A 129 -2.60 -14.18 4.12
C PHE A 129 -2.06 -14.16 2.69
N VAL A 130 -1.98 -15.33 2.03
CA VAL A 130 -1.44 -15.45 0.67
C VAL A 130 -2.31 -14.71 -0.35
N VAL A 131 -3.64 -14.88 -0.28
CA VAL A 131 -4.56 -14.19 -1.20
C VAL A 131 -4.62 -12.69 -0.91
N ASP A 132 -4.59 -12.28 0.37
CA ASP A 132 -4.45 -10.85 0.71
C ASP A 132 -3.15 -10.28 0.17
N ASP A 133 -2.01 -10.95 0.35
CA ASP A 133 -0.69 -10.50 -0.14
C ASP A 133 -0.69 -10.33 -1.67
N TYR A 134 -1.17 -11.34 -2.40
CA TYR A 134 -1.24 -11.32 -3.86
C TYR A 134 -2.17 -10.22 -4.40
N SER A 135 -3.31 -9.98 -3.72
CA SER A 135 -4.18 -8.87 -4.07
C SER A 135 -3.54 -7.49 -3.79
N ARG A 136 -2.65 -7.38 -2.78
CA ARG A 136 -1.85 -6.15 -2.58
C ARG A 136 -0.90 -5.94 -3.74
N TYR A 137 -0.23 -6.98 -4.19
CA TYR A 137 0.70 -6.91 -5.32
C TYR A 137 0.02 -6.29 -6.55
N TRP A 138 -1.16 -6.79 -6.93
CA TRP A 138 -1.90 -6.25 -8.08
C TRP A 138 -2.41 -4.83 -7.85
N THR A 139 -2.88 -4.52 -6.64
CA THR A 139 -3.31 -3.16 -6.30
C THR A 139 -2.13 -2.20 -6.41
N HIS A 140 -0.97 -2.57 -5.85
CA HIS A 140 0.25 -1.77 -5.86
C HIS A 140 0.76 -1.56 -7.29
N ARG A 141 0.78 -2.63 -8.10
CA ARG A 141 1.11 -2.52 -9.53
C ARG A 141 0.13 -1.61 -10.28
N ALA A 142 -1.17 -1.68 -10.00
CA ALA A 142 -2.15 -0.79 -10.60
C ALA A 142 -1.93 0.67 -10.18
N LEU A 143 -1.59 0.91 -8.91
CA LEU A 143 -1.23 2.24 -8.39
C LEU A 143 -0.02 2.85 -9.11
N HIS A 144 0.93 2.05 -9.57
CA HIS A 144 2.06 2.52 -10.39
C HIS A 144 1.71 2.68 -11.88
N ARG A 145 0.96 1.73 -12.45
CA ARG A 145 0.79 1.60 -13.89
C ARG A 145 -0.40 2.37 -14.45
N ILE A 146 -1.40 2.67 -13.63
CA ILE A 146 -2.56 3.48 -14.02
C ILE A 146 -2.23 4.94 -13.74
N PRO A 147 -2.09 5.80 -14.76
CA PRO A 147 -1.57 7.16 -14.59
C PRO A 147 -2.30 8.01 -13.56
N ILE A 148 -3.63 7.87 -13.44
CA ILE A 148 -4.44 8.58 -12.46
C ILE A 148 -4.20 8.07 -11.03
N LEU A 149 -4.09 6.74 -10.86
CA LEU A 149 -3.82 6.17 -9.54
C LEU A 149 -2.42 6.54 -9.06
N TRP A 150 -1.46 6.62 -9.99
CA TRP A 150 -0.10 7.09 -9.69
C TRP A 150 -0.08 8.50 -9.12
N GLU A 151 -0.98 9.40 -9.54
CA GLU A 151 -1.03 10.75 -8.99
C GLU A 151 -1.29 10.78 -7.48
N PHE A 152 -2.02 9.78 -6.97
CA PHE A 152 -2.26 9.60 -5.55
C PHE A 152 -1.14 8.80 -4.90
N HIS A 153 -0.66 7.74 -5.55
CA HIS A 153 0.38 6.88 -4.99
C HIS A 153 1.76 7.54 -4.93
N LYS A 154 2.05 8.48 -5.83
CA LYS A 154 3.30 9.25 -5.78
C LYS A 154 3.42 10.09 -4.51
N VAL A 155 2.32 10.35 -3.77
CA VAL A 155 2.38 10.94 -2.43
C VAL A 155 3.25 10.08 -1.52
N HIS A 156 3.05 8.76 -1.54
CA HIS A 156 3.89 7.80 -0.81
C HIS A 156 5.35 7.83 -1.28
N HIS A 157 5.58 7.82 -2.59
CA HIS A 157 6.93 7.87 -3.18
C HIS A 157 7.64 9.23 -3.05
N SER A 158 6.91 10.29 -2.70
CA SER A 158 7.50 11.63 -2.55
C SER A 158 8.30 11.84 -1.27
N ALA A 159 8.42 10.81 -0.43
CA ALA A 159 9.28 10.84 0.73
C ALA A 159 10.76 10.91 0.30
N THR A 160 11.45 12.00 0.63
CA THR A 160 12.89 12.13 0.38
C THR A 160 13.73 11.50 1.50
N THR A 161 13.10 11.22 2.64
CA THR A 161 13.67 10.50 3.79
C THR A 161 12.68 9.44 4.25
N LEU A 162 13.13 8.19 4.33
CA LEU A 162 12.31 7.07 4.78
C LEU A 162 12.44 6.86 6.29
N THR A 163 11.30 6.78 6.96
CA THR A 163 11.18 6.38 8.38
C THR A 163 10.06 5.35 8.52
N PRO A 164 9.96 4.58 9.62
CA PRO A 164 8.87 3.63 9.78
C PRO A 164 7.48 4.28 9.65
N LEU A 165 7.38 5.59 9.90
CA LEU A 165 6.16 6.38 9.72
C LEU A 165 5.80 6.67 8.26
N THR A 166 6.74 6.56 7.32
CA THR A 166 6.49 6.76 5.89
C THR A 166 5.45 5.78 5.33
N VAL A 167 5.21 4.64 6.00
CA VAL A 167 4.04 3.78 5.67
C VAL A 167 2.71 4.52 5.72
N PHE A 168 2.60 5.55 6.56
CA PHE A 168 1.38 6.35 6.75
C PHE A 168 1.35 7.58 5.86
N ARG A 169 2.35 7.77 4.99
CA ARG A 169 2.37 8.80 3.95
C ARG A 169 1.45 8.42 2.79
N THR A 170 0.20 8.14 3.12
CA THR A 170 -0.81 7.59 2.22
C THR A 170 -1.84 8.66 1.92
N HIS A 171 -2.13 8.89 0.64
CA HIS A 171 -3.23 9.77 0.27
C HIS A 171 -4.58 9.14 0.70
N PRO A 172 -5.58 9.91 1.18
CA PRO A 172 -6.88 9.35 1.57
C PRO A 172 -7.54 8.44 0.51
N LEU A 173 -7.49 8.82 -0.76
CA LEU A 173 -8.02 7.98 -1.84
C LEU A 173 -7.26 6.66 -2.00
N GLU A 174 -5.94 6.65 -1.79
CA GLU A 174 -5.18 5.39 -1.76
C GLU A 174 -5.63 4.51 -0.58
N ALA A 175 -5.84 5.11 0.60
CA ALA A 175 -6.36 4.39 1.76
C ALA A 175 -7.77 3.81 1.51
N ILE A 176 -8.64 4.54 0.79
CA ILE A 176 -9.96 4.04 0.37
C ILE A 176 -9.81 2.86 -0.62
N VAL A 177 -8.95 2.96 -1.62
CA VAL A 177 -8.67 1.87 -2.57
C VAL A 177 -8.23 0.60 -1.83
N PHE A 178 -7.27 0.72 -0.90
CA PHE A 178 -6.83 -0.41 -0.08
C PHE A 178 -7.93 -0.95 0.85
N SER A 179 -8.80 -0.08 1.36
CA SER A 179 -9.93 -0.47 2.23
C SER A 179 -10.99 -1.25 1.47
N ILE A 180 -11.40 -0.77 0.29
CA ILE A 180 -12.34 -1.46 -0.61
C ILE A 180 -11.75 -2.81 -1.02
N ARG A 181 -10.48 -2.83 -1.45
CA ARG A 181 -9.81 -4.08 -1.80
C ARG A 181 -9.80 -5.05 -0.63
N GLY A 182 -9.45 -4.60 0.57
CA GLY A 182 -9.45 -5.41 1.78
C GLY A 182 -10.84 -5.95 2.12
N ALA A 183 -11.90 -5.13 1.99
CA ALA A 183 -13.28 -5.55 2.18
C ALA A 183 -13.68 -6.65 1.21
N LEU A 184 -13.43 -6.45 -0.08
CA LEU A 184 -13.77 -7.42 -1.12
C LEU A 184 -12.98 -8.73 -0.97
N VAL A 185 -11.66 -8.65 -0.83
CA VAL A 185 -10.81 -9.85 -0.78
C VAL A 185 -10.97 -10.60 0.54
N GLN A 186 -10.76 -9.93 1.67
CA GLN A 186 -10.81 -10.59 2.98
C GLN A 186 -12.24 -11.00 3.33
N GLY A 187 -13.23 -10.16 3.02
CA GLY A 187 -14.63 -10.49 3.21
C GLY A 187 -15.05 -11.71 2.39
N THR A 188 -14.70 -11.78 1.11
CA THR A 188 -15.00 -12.96 0.28
C THR A 188 -14.37 -14.24 0.83
N ILE A 189 -13.09 -14.20 1.21
CA ILE A 189 -12.40 -15.36 1.79
C ILE A 189 -13.06 -15.78 3.11
N VAL A 190 -13.41 -14.83 3.97
CA VAL A 190 -14.11 -15.09 5.24
C VAL A 190 -15.49 -15.71 4.97
N GLY A 191 -16.26 -15.17 4.03
CA GLY A 191 -17.59 -15.69 3.68
C GLY A 191 -17.54 -17.12 3.14
N ILE A 192 -16.60 -17.39 2.22
CA ILE A 192 -16.36 -18.75 1.70
C ILE A 192 -15.90 -19.68 2.82
N ALA A 193 -14.93 -19.25 3.63
CA ALA A 193 -14.40 -20.08 4.71
C ALA A 193 -15.47 -20.38 5.76
N PHE A 194 -16.34 -19.43 6.07
CA PHE A 194 -17.45 -19.64 6.99
C PHE A 194 -18.50 -20.59 6.39
N ALA A 195 -18.80 -20.48 5.09
CA ALA A 195 -19.70 -21.40 4.39
C ALA A 195 -19.17 -22.85 4.38
N VAL A 196 -17.85 -23.05 4.31
CA VAL A 196 -17.22 -24.38 4.20
C VAL A 196 -16.84 -24.99 5.57
N ILE A 197 -16.32 -24.17 6.48
CA ILE A 197 -15.73 -24.61 7.76
C ILE A 197 -16.73 -24.43 8.92
N GLY A 198 -17.71 -23.53 8.76
CA GLY A 198 -18.74 -23.24 9.76
C GLY A 198 -18.15 -22.70 11.07
N SER A 199 -18.66 -23.21 12.19
CA SER A 199 -18.26 -22.82 13.55
C SER A 199 -16.81 -23.13 13.90
N ASN A 200 -16.11 -23.97 13.12
CA ASN A 200 -14.69 -24.26 13.30
C ASN A 200 -13.77 -23.18 12.70
N LEU A 201 -14.33 -22.14 12.08
CA LEU A 201 -13.56 -21.06 11.50
C LEU A 201 -12.82 -20.29 12.60
N ASN A 202 -11.49 -20.43 12.63
CA ASN A 202 -10.63 -19.74 13.57
C ASN A 202 -9.37 -19.23 12.87
N LEU A 203 -8.77 -18.16 13.38
CA LEU A 203 -7.51 -17.61 12.90
C LEU A 203 -6.38 -18.05 13.82
N LEU A 204 -5.30 -18.57 13.25
CA LEU A 204 -4.07 -18.83 13.99
C LEU A 204 -3.40 -17.50 14.30
N THR A 205 -3.28 -17.18 15.58
CA THR A 205 -2.78 -15.88 16.04
C THR A 205 -1.63 -15.99 17.03
N ILE A 206 -0.77 -14.96 17.06
CA ILE A 206 0.17 -14.68 18.14
C ILE A 206 -0.24 -13.32 18.72
N LEU A 207 -0.50 -13.28 20.03
CA LEU A 207 -0.98 -12.08 20.73
C LEU A 207 -2.24 -11.46 20.09
N GLY A 208 -3.09 -12.26 19.43
CA GLY A 208 -4.31 -11.78 18.75
C GLY A 208 -4.08 -11.16 17.36
N ALA A 209 -2.84 -11.20 16.83
CA ALA A 209 -2.53 -10.85 15.45
C ALA A 209 -2.31 -12.10 14.59
N ASN A 210 -2.65 -12.05 13.30
CA ASN A 210 -2.40 -13.15 12.36
C ASN A 210 -0.94 -13.62 12.46
N PHE A 211 -0.75 -14.93 12.67
CA PHE A 211 0.57 -15.55 12.85
C PHE A 211 1.57 -15.18 11.74
N LEU A 212 1.15 -15.24 10.48
CA LEU A 212 2.02 -14.91 9.33
C LEU A 212 2.36 -13.42 9.27
N SER A 213 1.44 -12.54 9.68
CA SER A 213 1.74 -11.10 9.82
C SER A 213 2.78 -10.85 10.90
N VAL A 214 2.70 -11.54 12.03
CA VAL A 214 3.68 -11.45 13.12
C VAL A 214 5.05 -11.90 12.63
N LEU A 215 5.14 -13.05 11.93
CA LEU A 215 6.39 -13.52 11.34
C LEU A 215 6.97 -12.52 10.33
N PHE A 216 6.13 -11.98 9.46
CA PHE A 216 6.54 -10.96 8.52
C PHE A 216 7.13 -9.74 9.23
N HIS A 217 6.49 -9.27 10.31
CA HIS A 217 7.04 -8.19 11.12
C HIS A 217 8.36 -8.57 11.79
N ALA A 218 8.48 -9.81 12.27
CA ALA A 218 9.67 -10.33 12.93
C ALA A 218 10.90 -10.39 12.01
N VAL A 219 10.71 -10.55 10.69
CA VAL A 219 11.83 -10.54 9.73
C VAL A 219 12.26 -9.14 9.28
N GLY A 220 11.75 -8.07 9.90
CA GLY A 220 12.27 -6.71 9.68
C GLY A 220 11.42 -5.85 8.76
N SER A 221 10.16 -6.20 8.57
CA SER A 221 9.21 -5.42 7.76
C SER A 221 9.14 -3.92 8.11
N ASN A 222 9.41 -3.56 9.37
CA ASN A 222 9.44 -2.16 9.83
C ASN A 222 10.65 -1.37 9.30
N LEU A 223 11.70 -2.06 8.85
CA LEU A 223 12.86 -1.42 8.22
C LEU A 223 12.63 -1.11 6.74
N ARG A 224 11.57 -1.64 6.11
CA ARG A 224 11.29 -1.45 4.66
C ARG A 224 11.10 0.02 4.28
N HIS A 225 10.64 0.83 5.24
CA HIS A 225 10.55 2.27 5.18
C HIS A 225 11.52 2.83 6.21
N SER A 226 12.82 2.72 5.99
CA SER A 226 13.80 3.28 6.91
C SER A 226 15.10 3.57 6.18
N HIS A 227 15.99 4.33 6.81
CA HIS A 227 17.35 4.55 6.33
C HIS A 227 18.31 3.38 6.61
N ILE A 228 17.82 2.27 7.18
CA ILE A 228 18.60 1.06 7.47
C ILE A 228 18.32 -0.02 6.42
N PRO A 229 19.27 -0.32 5.52
CA PRO A 229 19.05 -1.26 4.42
C PRO A 229 19.30 -2.71 4.86
N LEU A 230 18.32 -3.32 5.54
CA LEU A 230 18.35 -4.76 5.80
C LEU A 230 18.13 -5.53 4.49
N ARG A 231 19.17 -6.23 4.04
CA ARG A 231 19.16 -7.08 2.85
C ARG A 231 19.00 -8.53 3.27
N TYR A 232 18.30 -9.32 2.47
CA TYR A 232 18.30 -10.77 2.64
C TYR A 232 19.34 -11.41 1.72
N PRO A 233 19.77 -12.65 1.99
CA PRO A 233 20.50 -13.44 1.01
C PRO A 233 19.71 -13.54 -0.30
N ARG A 234 20.41 -13.55 -1.45
CA ARG A 234 19.76 -13.52 -2.79
C ARG A 234 18.71 -14.61 -2.98
N TRP A 235 18.96 -15.82 -2.48
CA TRP A 235 17.99 -16.91 -2.60
C TRP A 235 16.67 -16.61 -1.89
N LEU A 236 16.71 -15.88 -0.77
CA LEU A 236 15.53 -15.51 0.01
C LEU A 236 14.81 -14.32 -0.61
N GLU A 237 15.53 -13.40 -1.27
CA GLU A 237 14.95 -12.28 -2.02
C GLU A 237 14.11 -12.72 -3.23
N HIS A 238 14.18 -14.00 -3.64
CA HIS A 238 13.24 -14.58 -4.61
C HIS A 238 11.85 -14.85 -4.00
N TRP A 239 11.80 -15.13 -2.70
CA TRP A 239 10.60 -15.59 -2.02
C TRP A 239 9.98 -14.49 -1.15
N LEU A 240 10.80 -13.77 -0.39
CA LEU A 240 10.37 -12.70 0.52
C LEU A 240 10.98 -11.37 0.10
N VAL A 241 10.18 -10.31 0.16
CA VAL A 241 10.65 -8.95 -0.09
C VAL A 241 11.51 -8.51 1.10
N SER A 242 12.81 -8.30 0.86
CA SER A 242 13.68 -7.71 1.86
C SER A 242 13.36 -6.22 2.08
N PRO A 243 13.61 -5.67 3.27
CA PRO A 243 13.49 -4.23 3.50
C PRO A 243 14.23 -3.40 2.47
N ALA A 244 15.43 -3.83 2.06
CA ALA A 244 16.21 -3.16 1.03
C ALA A 244 15.62 -3.29 -0.39
N GLN A 245 14.94 -4.40 -0.75
CA GLN A 245 14.20 -4.49 -2.02
C GLN A 245 13.05 -3.48 -2.07
N HIS A 246 12.33 -3.31 -0.96
CA HIS A 246 11.26 -2.30 -0.85
C HIS A 246 11.82 -0.87 -0.89
N GLN A 247 12.93 -0.61 -0.20
CA GLN A 247 13.60 0.70 -0.28
C GLN A 247 14.05 1.02 -1.71
N LEU A 248 14.59 0.03 -2.44
CA LEU A 248 14.98 0.17 -3.83
C LEU A 248 13.81 0.60 -4.72
N HIS A 249 12.62 0.06 -4.48
CA HIS A 249 11.39 0.47 -5.17
C HIS A 249 11.01 1.95 -4.92
N HIS A 250 11.42 2.54 -3.80
CA HIS A 250 11.25 3.97 -3.50
C HIS A 250 12.28 4.88 -4.17
N SER A 251 13.26 4.32 -4.87
CA SER A 251 14.36 5.08 -5.44
C SER A 251 13.95 5.90 -6.66
N VAL A 252 14.59 7.06 -6.84
CA VAL A 252 14.44 7.92 -8.02
C VAL A 252 15.17 7.40 -9.26
N SER A 253 15.99 6.35 -9.14
CA SER A 253 16.76 5.81 -10.27
C SER A 253 15.86 5.07 -11.25
N GLU A 254 15.97 5.41 -12.55
CA GLU A 254 15.10 4.85 -13.60
C GLU A 254 15.14 3.32 -13.68
N GLU A 255 16.30 2.70 -13.40
CA GLU A 255 16.45 1.24 -13.39
C GLU A 255 15.58 0.54 -12.32
N HIS A 256 15.12 1.27 -11.31
CA HIS A 256 14.26 0.77 -10.25
C HIS A 256 12.76 1.02 -10.51
N PHE A 257 12.41 1.75 -11.56
CA PHE A 257 11.02 2.06 -11.86
C PHE A 257 10.23 0.80 -12.19
N ASP A 258 9.00 0.73 -11.69
CA ASP A 258 8.09 -0.41 -11.86
C ASP A 258 8.68 -1.76 -11.43
N LYS A 259 9.51 -1.77 -10.37
CA LYS A 259 10.08 -2.97 -9.76
C LYS A 259 9.60 -3.20 -8.34
N ASN A 260 9.60 -4.46 -7.88
CA ASN A 260 9.33 -4.90 -6.51
C ASN A 260 8.01 -4.38 -5.92
N PHE A 261 6.89 -4.74 -6.53
CA PHE A 261 5.55 -4.40 -6.02
C PHE A 261 5.07 -5.31 -4.88
N GLY A 262 5.74 -6.44 -4.63
CA GLY A 262 5.42 -7.35 -3.55
C GLY A 262 5.45 -6.67 -2.19
N VAL A 263 4.57 -7.10 -1.28
CA VAL A 263 4.54 -6.60 0.10
C VAL A 263 5.30 -7.55 1.00
N ALA A 264 4.82 -8.79 1.14
CA ALA A 264 5.53 -9.85 1.86
C ALA A 264 6.30 -10.77 0.91
N PHE A 265 5.64 -11.29 -0.14
CA PHE A 265 6.27 -12.24 -1.04
C PHE A 265 6.84 -11.57 -2.30
N ALA A 266 8.12 -11.86 -2.59
CA ALA A 266 8.80 -11.42 -3.80
C ALA A 266 8.54 -12.36 -4.98
N CYS A 267 7.98 -13.55 -4.75
CA CYS A 267 7.67 -14.50 -5.82
C CYS A 267 6.63 -13.94 -6.80
N TRP A 268 5.73 -13.06 -6.34
CA TRP A 268 4.81 -12.34 -7.24
C TRP A 268 5.56 -11.48 -8.24
N ASP A 269 6.62 -10.79 -7.80
CA ASP A 269 7.45 -9.99 -8.70
C ASP A 269 8.21 -10.85 -9.71
N LEU A 270 8.67 -12.04 -9.31
CA LEU A 270 9.30 -12.99 -10.22
C LEU A 270 8.33 -13.49 -11.27
N MET A 271 7.13 -13.92 -10.85
CA MET A 271 6.08 -14.44 -11.73
C MET A 271 5.66 -13.43 -12.80
N HIS A 272 5.78 -12.13 -12.51
CA HIS A 272 5.29 -11.06 -13.37
C HIS A 272 6.41 -10.19 -13.99
N GLY A 273 7.67 -10.57 -13.82
CA GLY A 273 8.82 -9.88 -14.43
C GLY A 273 9.14 -8.50 -13.84
N THR A 274 8.73 -8.23 -12.60
CA THR A 274 8.93 -6.96 -11.90
C THR A 274 9.97 -7.08 -10.79
N HIS A 275 10.61 -8.23 -10.63
CA HIS A 275 11.62 -8.45 -9.60
C HIS A 275 12.92 -7.69 -9.85
N HIS A 276 13.50 -7.17 -8.77
CA HIS A 276 14.82 -6.60 -8.73
C HIS A 276 15.48 -6.87 -7.38
N PHE A 277 16.70 -7.41 -7.36
CA PHE A 277 17.44 -7.67 -6.12
C PHE A 277 17.82 -6.38 -5.38
N SER A 278 17.97 -6.48 -4.06
CA SER A 278 18.53 -5.37 -3.29
C SER A 278 20.00 -5.13 -3.66
N GLN A 279 20.40 -3.86 -3.61
CA GLN A 279 21.77 -3.42 -3.91
C GLN A 279 22.41 -2.79 -2.68
N GLY A 280 23.74 -2.87 -2.59
CA GLY A 280 24.52 -2.29 -1.48
C GLY A 280 24.85 -0.81 -1.63
N ARG A 281 24.29 -0.13 -2.64
CA ARG A 281 24.56 1.28 -2.92
C ARG A 281 23.62 2.20 -2.14
N ARG A 282 24.07 3.44 -1.92
CA ARG A 282 23.24 4.48 -1.32
C ARG A 282 22.15 4.87 -2.33
N LEU A 283 20.90 4.79 -1.88
CA LEU A 283 19.73 5.18 -2.67
C LEU A 283 19.39 6.65 -2.41
N THR A 284 18.85 7.30 -3.44
CA THR A 284 18.18 8.60 -3.34
C THR A 284 16.68 8.37 -3.53
N TYR A 285 15.87 9.01 -2.68
CA TYR A 285 14.42 8.86 -2.64
C TYR A 285 13.70 10.16 -3.00
N GLY A 286 12.40 10.08 -3.23
CA GLY A 286 11.53 11.20 -3.63
C GLY A 286 10.99 11.01 -5.05
N LEU A 287 10.64 12.11 -5.71
CA LEU A 287 10.20 12.10 -7.10
C LEU A 287 11.24 12.79 -8.00
N SER A 288 11.34 12.36 -9.26
CA SER A 288 12.24 12.97 -10.24
C SER A 288 11.88 14.42 -10.55
N GLY A 289 12.87 15.19 -11.02
CA GLY A 289 12.73 16.61 -11.36
C GLY A 289 12.64 17.53 -10.13
N ASP A 290 12.05 18.71 -10.30
CA ASP A 290 12.02 19.77 -9.28
C ASP A 290 11.09 19.46 -8.10
N PHE A 291 10.57 18.23 -7.97
CA PHE A 291 9.70 17.87 -6.86
C PHE A 291 10.44 17.94 -5.52
N ASN A 292 11.67 17.43 -5.51
CA ASN A 292 12.46 17.32 -4.27
C ASN A 292 13.08 18.66 -3.84
N CYS A 293 13.21 19.62 -4.75
CA CYS A 293 13.81 20.94 -4.49
C CYS A 293 12.79 21.96 -3.95
N ASP A 294 11.51 21.78 -4.27
CA ASP A 294 10.44 22.69 -3.88
C ASP A 294 9.77 22.22 -2.58
N ARG A 295 10.07 22.92 -1.48
CA ARG A 295 9.53 22.62 -0.15
C ARG A 295 8.00 22.69 -0.08
N THR A 296 7.36 23.50 -0.94
CA THR A 296 5.89 23.62 -0.93
C THR A 296 5.22 22.29 -1.26
N LYS A 297 5.91 21.41 -1.99
CA LYS A 297 5.42 20.09 -2.39
C LYS A 297 5.40 19.06 -1.27
N GLN A 298 6.05 19.35 -0.14
CA GLN A 298 6.02 18.54 1.08
C GLN A 298 4.95 19.02 2.09
N THR A 299 4.24 20.11 1.78
CA THR A 299 3.16 20.61 2.65
C THR A 299 1.94 19.70 2.60
N LEU A 300 1.23 19.57 3.73
CA LEU A 300 0.01 18.75 3.80
C LEU A 300 -1.01 19.17 2.73
N SER A 301 -1.18 20.47 2.51
CA SER A 301 -2.10 21.00 1.49
C SER A 301 -1.74 20.51 0.09
N HIS A 302 -0.46 20.58 -0.29
CA HIS A 302 -0.02 20.08 -1.60
C HIS A 302 -0.17 18.56 -1.72
N LEU A 303 0.19 17.80 -0.68
CA LEU A 303 0.07 16.34 -0.69
C LEU A 303 -1.38 15.87 -0.81
N LEU A 304 -2.35 16.67 -0.34
CA LEU A 304 -3.78 16.37 -0.46
C LEU A 304 -4.40 16.87 -1.78
N THR A 305 -4.04 18.07 -2.24
CA THR A 305 -4.74 18.73 -3.37
C THR A 305 -4.01 18.60 -4.71
N GLY A 306 -2.67 18.51 -4.67
CA GLY A 306 -1.82 18.35 -5.84
C GLY A 306 -2.18 17.12 -6.69
N PRO A 307 -2.39 15.93 -6.09
CA PRO A 307 -2.84 14.74 -6.80
C PRO A 307 -4.11 14.95 -7.64
N PHE A 308 -5.14 15.61 -7.09
CA PHE A 308 -6.38 15.88 -7.83
C PHE A 308 -6.16 16.77 -9.04
N THR A 309 -5.37 17.83 -8.88
CA THR A 309 -5.04 18.75 -9.98
C THR A 309 -4.30 18.03 -11.09
N ALA A 310 -3.34 17.16 -10.73
CA ALA A 310 -2.57 16.39 -11.69
C ALA A 310 -3.41 15.31 -12.38
N ALA A 311 -4.25 14.58 -11.64
CA ALA A 311 -5.20 13.60 -12.18
C ALA A 311 -6.18 14.25 -13.18
N TYR A 312 -6.72 15.43 -12.84
CA TYR A 312 -7.59 16.19 -13.74
C TYR A 312 -6.88 16.59 -15.03
N ARG A 313 -5.63 17.05 -14.96
CA ARG A 313 -4.81 17.38 -16.13
C ARG A 313 -4.57 16.15 -17.02
N GLN A 314 -4.34 14.98 -16.43
CA GLN A 314 -4.19 13.75 -17.21
C GLN A 314 -5.49 13.35 -17.92
N LEU A 315 -6.62 13.36 -17.20
CA LEU A 315 -7.94 13.04 -17.74
C LEU A 315 -8.32 13.96 -18.92
N THR A 316 -8.11 15.26 -18.76
CA THR A 316 -8.40 16.25 -19.81
C THR A 316 -7.50 16.08 -21.03
N ARG A 317 -6.20 15.77 -20.85
CA ARG A 317 -5.29 15.44 -21.96
C ARG A 317 -5.73 14.18 -22.71
N PHE A 318 -6.10 13.13 -21.98
CA PHE A 318 -6.60 11.90 -22.57
C PHE A 318 -7.88 12.15 -23.38
N ALA A 319 -8.87 12.83 -22.80
CA ALA A 319 -10.13 13.16 -23.46
C ALA A 319 -9.91 13.98 -24.75
N ARG A 320 -9.06 15.03 -24.70
CA ARG A 320 -8.70 15.83 -25.88
C ARG A 320 -8.06 14.98 -26.97
N SER A 321 -7.14 14.09 -26.60
CA SER A 321 -6.47 13.20 -27.56
C SER A 321 -7.43 12.19 -28.21
N ALA A 322 -8.40 11.67 -27.45
CA ALA A 322 -9.41 10.74 -27.94
C ALA A 322 -10.37 11.43 -28.92
N ILE A 323 -10.82 12.64 -28.59
CA ILE A 323 -11.65 13.48 -29.48
C ILE A 323 -10.91 13.78 -30.78
N PHE A 324 -9.63 14.16 -30.71
CA PHE A 324 -8.83 14.43 -31.90
C PHE A 324 -8.65 13.18 -32.79
N ARG A 325 -8.40 12.01 -32.18
CA ARG A 325 -8.33 10.72 -32.92
C ARG A 325 -9.67 10.34 -33.56
N ALA A 326 -10.79 10.63 -32.88
CA ALA A 326 -12.12 10.39 -33.43
C ALA A 326 -12.42 11.33 -34.62
N ASP A 327 -12.11 12.63 -34.52
CA ASP A 327 -12.31 13.60 -35.62
C ASP A 327 -11.43 13.23 -36.83
N THR A 328 -10.15 12.92 -36.61
CA THR A 328 -9.25 12.49 -37.70
C THR A 328 -9.70 11.19 -38.37
N LYS A 329 -10.19 10.21 -37.61
CA LYS A 329 -10.79 8.98 -38.16
C LYS A 329 -12.06 9.29 -38.96
N ASN A 330 -12.91 10.19 -38.46
CA ASN A 330 -14.14 10.59 -39.16
C ASN A 330 -13.82 11.28 -40.49
N ARG A 331 -12.90 12.25 -40.51
CA ARG A 331 -12.45 12.91 -41.75
C ARG A 331 -11.85 11.93 -42.77
N LYS A 332 -11.11 10.92 -42.32
CA LYS A 332 -10.59 9.85 -43.19
C LYS A 332 -11.69 8.95 -43.77
N ILE A 333 -12.77 8.71 -43.04
CA ILE A 333 -13.92 7.93 -43.53
C ILE A 333 -14.70 8.78 -44.53
N THR A 334 -15.07 10.02 -44.18
CA THR A 334 -15.83 10.92 -45.07
C THR A 334 -15.10 11.17 -46.39
N SER A 335 -13.77 11.33 -46.37
CA SER A 335 -12.96 11.49 -47.60
C SER A 335 -12.88 10.23 -48.46
N ARG A 336 -13.10 9.03 -47.89
CA ARG A 336 -13.12 7.77 -48.64
C ARG A 336 -14.50 7.36 -49.13
N THR A 337 -15.57 7.72 -48.41
CA THR A 337 -16.94 7.27 -48.71
C THR A 337 -17.82 8.35 -49.33
N GLY A 338 -17.42 9.62 -49.31
CA GLY A 338 -18.24 10.75 -49.77
C GLY A 338 -19.49 11.02 -48.92
N LEU A 339 -19.72 10.24 -47.86
CA LEU A 339 -20.88 10.32 -46.98
C LEU A 339 -20.44 10.76 -45.58
N PRO A 340 -20.98 11.87 -45.03
CA PRO A 340 -20.72 12.24 -43.65
C PRO A 340 -21.36 11.20 -42.71
N LEU A 341 -20.56 10.56 -41.86
CA LEU A 341 -21.09 9.70 -40.81
C LEU A 341 -21.77 10.60 -39.77
N ILE A 342 -23.10 10.57 -39.71
CA ILE A 342 -23.90 11.30 -38.72
C ILE A 342 -23.57 10.72 -37.34
N ASN A 343 -22.80 11.45 -36.55
CA ASN A 343 -22.70 11.21 -35.10
C ASN A 343 -23.14 12.49 -34.37
N GLN A 344 -24.40 12.50 -33.95
CA GLN A 344 -24.86 13.33 -32.84
C GLN A 344 -24.15 12.85 -31.57
N ILE A 345 -23.06 13.50 -31.18
CA ILE A 345 -22.59 13.45 -29.79
C ILE A 345 -22.47 14.88 -29.30
N ALA A 346 -23.22 15.15 -28.24
CA ALA A 346 -23.48 16.43 -27.62
C ALA A 346 -22.21 17.30 -27.51
N ARG A 347 -22.30 18.53 -28.06
CA ARG A 347 -21.34 19.60 -27.79
C ARG A 347 -21.43 19.96 -26.30
N PHE A 348 -20.53 19.44 -25.48
CA PHE A 348 -20.26 20.03 -24.18
C PHE A 348 -19.68 21.44 -24.41
N ARG A 349 -20.52 22.47 -24.29
CA ARG A 349 -20.03 23.84 -24.17
C ARG A 349 -19.34 23.97 -22.80
N PRO A 350 -18.12 24.53 -22.72
CA PRO A 350 -17.54 24.87 -21.43
C PRO A 350 -18.38 26.00 -20.82
N PHE A 351 -18.75 25.82 -19.55
CA PHE A 351 -19.42 26.82 -18.73
C PHE A 351 -18.54 28.09 -18.71
N GLN A 352 -19.01 29.17 -19.32
CA GLN A 352 -18.41 30.49 -19.17
C GLN A 352 -18.78 31.01 -17.78
N SER A 353 -17.77 31.34 -16.97
CA SER A 353 -17.94 32.09 -15.75
C SER A 353 -18.45 33.49 -16.09
N HIS A 354 -19.66 33.82 -15.69
CA HIS A 354 -20.06 35.21 -15.55
C HIS A 354 -19.63 35.73 -14.17
N LYS A 355 -19.14 36.96 -14.20
CA LYS A 355 -18.70 37.79 -13.06
C LYS A 355 -19.80 37.97 -12.03
#